data_AF-A0A2G5UCW4-F1
#
_entry.id   AF-A0A2G5UCW4-F1
#
_cell.length_a   1.000
_cell.length_b   1.000
_cell.length_c   1.000
_cell.angle_alpha   90.00
_cell.angle_beta   90.00
_cell.angle_gamma   90.00
#
_symmetry.space_group_name_H-M   'P 1'
#
loop_
_entity.id
_entity.type
_entity.pdbx_description
1 polymer ?
#
loop_
_entity_poly.entity_id
_entity_poly.type
_entity_poly.pdbx_seq_one_letter_code
_entity_poly.pdbx_strand_id
1 'polypeptide(L)'
;MEALDRFSPEEKDIIRRSWKVLDKNLNNTAYNIFEMIFNQSPDTKQLFPFMKFQQSGKSKEIEFHGLRFMQVLESVVKTLDNPESLNPLCDNLGRVHGRLSESRGFRTHHWGVFIECTLFHFRKVLSQDSYFHRMETLDKVIINWRTILRLLIKQMKRGFNTDIKNRQASRDLEDNNKASTSSSPISQESCSLAVPGCGSMMSQSLTLPTINNNNYRKGSDSRRE
;
A
#
# COMPACT_ATOMS: atom_id res chain seq x y z
N MET A 1 8.41 11.90 -9.93
CA MET A 1 7.75 12.37 -8.68
C MET A 1 8.27 13.77 -8.38
N GLU A 2 8.11 14.66 -9.35
CA GLU A 2 8.84 15.94 -9.51
C GLU A 2 8.67 16.93 -8.35
N ALA A 3 7.57 16.83 -7.61
CA ALA A 3 7.34 17.71 -6.46
C ALA A 3 8.26 17.40 -5.26
N LEU A 4 8.87 16.21 -5.18
CA LEU A 4 9.90 15.92 -4.17
C LEU A 4 11.23 16.64 -4.47
N ASP A 5 11.51 16.99 -5.73
CA ASP A 5 12.71 17.74 -6.11
C ASP A 5 12.70 19.16 -5.55
N ARG A 6 11.51 19.68 -5.22
CA ARG A 6 11.32 21.02 -4.66
C ARG A 6 11.65 21.11 -3.17
N PHE A 7 11.93 19.99 -2.50
CA PHE A 7 12.34 20.00 -1.10
C PHE A 7 13.72 20.65 -0.98
N SER A 8 13.86 21.59 -0.05
CA SER A 8 15.16 22.20 0.24
C SER A 8 16.14 21.16 0.80
N PRO A 9 17.47 21.40 0.72
CA PRO A 9 18.46 20.52 1.34
C PRO A 9 18.17 20.27 2.83
N GLU A 10 17.78 21.30 3.57
CA GLU A 10 17.42 21.20 4.99
C GLU A 10 16.17 20.34 5.20
N GLU A 11 15.19 20.42 4.30
CA GLU A 11 13.99 19.58 4.37
C GLU A 11 14.32 18.11 4.08
N LYS A 12 15.19 17.83 3.09
CA LYS A 12 15.66 16.47 2.82
C LYS A 12 16.44 15.90 4.01
N ASP A 13 17.27 16.72 4.66
CA ASP A 13 18.05 16.30 5.81
C ASP A 13 17.21 16.03 7.06
N ILE A 14 16.19 16.86 7.33
CA ILE A 14 15.27 16.58 8.45
C ILE A 14 14.48 15.29 8.21
N ILE A 15 14.08 15.00 6.95
CA ILE A 15 13.44 13.73 6.59
C ILE A 15 14.38 12.56 6.85
N ARG A 16 15.62 12.60 6.33
CA ARG A 16 16.61 11.53 6.53
C ARG A 16 16.91 11.30 8.02
N ARG A 17 17.05 12.38 8.80
CA ARG A 17 17.26 12.27 10.26
C ARG A 17 16.06 11.64 10.96
N SER A 18 14.85 12.03 10.60
CA SER A 18 13.63 11.48 11.19
C SER A 18 13.45 10.00 10.87
N TRP A 19 13.81 9.59 9.65
CA TRP A 19 13.77 8.18 9.27
C TRP A 19 14.69 7.32 10.14
N LYS A 20 15.92 7.80 10.45
CA LYS A 20 16.84 7.09 11.36
C LYS A 20 16.27 6.89 12.77
N VAL A 21 15.35 7.75 13.21
CA VAL A 21 14.64 7.58 14.49
C VAL A 21 13.53 6.55 14.34
N LEU A 22 12.70 6.68 13.30
CA LEU A 22 11.57 5.77 13.03
C LEU A 22 12.02 4.32 12.80
N ASP A 23 13.16 4.12 12.12
CA ASP A 23 13.70 2.81 11.77
C ASP A 23 14.09 1.97 12.99
N LYS A 24 14.43 2.60 14.12
CA LYS A 24 14.73 1.89 15.38
C LYS A 24 13.55 1.11 15.95
N ASN A 25 12.32 1.48 15.58
CA ASN A 25 11.09 0.84 16.06
C ASN A 25 10.12 0.53 14.91
N LEU A 26 10.67 0.16 13.75
CA LEU A 26 9.95 0.06 12.49
C LEU A 26 8.77 -0.92 12.58
N ASN A 27 8.99 -2.15 13.06
CA ASN A 27 7.96 -3.18 13.15
C ASN A 27 6.79 -2.77 14.05
N ASN A 28 7.10 -2.24 15.24
CA ASN A 28 6.07 -1.82 16.17
C ASN A 28 5.27 -0.62 15.63
N THR A 29 5.96 0.34 15.01
CA THR A 29 5.33 1.51 14.40
C THR A 29 4.40 1.08 13.27
N ALA A 30 4.87 0.19 12.38
CA ALA A 30 4.09 -0.34 11.28
C ALA A 30 2.84 -1.10 11.76
N TYR A 31 3.00 -1.97 12.77
CA TYR A 31 1.89 -2.70 13.38
C TYR A 31 0.83 -1.73 13.92
N ASN A 32 1.25 -0.74 14.72
CA ASN A 32 0.31 0.21 15.33
C ASN A 32 -0.43 1.05 14.29
N ILE A 33 0.24 1.43 13.18
CA ILE A 33 -0.41 2.12 12.06
C ILE A 33 -1.54 1.27 11.48
N PHE A 34 -1.28 0.00 11.15
CA PHE A 34 -2.30 -0.87 10.58
C PHE A 34 -3.40 -1.23 11.58
N GLU A 35 -3.07 -1.42 12.85
CA GLU A 35 -4.06 -1.58 13.92
C GLU A 35 -5.00 -0.37 14.00
N MET A 36 -4.46 0.86 13.94
CA MET A 36 -5.26 2.08 13.92
C MET A 36 -6.12 2.20 12.65
N ILE A 37 -5.58 1.83 11.47
CA ILE A 37 -6.35 1.81 10.22
C ILE A 37 -7.54 0.85 10.34
N PHE A 38 -7.33 -0.37 10.86
CA PHE A 38 -8.40 -1.36 11.02
C PHE A 38 -9.45 -0.97 12.06
N ASN A 39 -9.08 -0.14 13.03
CA ASN A 39 -10.02 0.40 14.00
C ASN A 39 -10.82 1.58 13.44
N GLN A 40 -10.19 2.45 12.65
CA GLN A 40 -10.86 3.62 12.05
C GLN A 40 -11.70 3.29 10.81
N SER A 41 -11.30 2.27 10.05
CA SER A 41 -11.99 1.83 8.83
C SER A 41 -12.08 0.29 8.84
N PRO A 42 -12.98 -0.31 9.64
CA PRO A 42 -13.05 -1.77 9.81
C PRO A 42 -13.29 -2.55 8.51
N ASP A 43 -13.93 -1.92 7.53
CA ASP A 43 -14.13 -2.47 6.18
C ASP A 43 -12.81 -2.75 5.45
N THR A 44 -11.72 -2.05 5.78
CA THR A 44 -10.38 -2.34 5.22
C THR A 44 -9.87 -3.74 5.54
N LYS A 45 -10.40 -4.42 6.58
CA LYS A 45 -10.04 -5.80 6.90
C LYS A 45 -10.34 -6.77 5.76
N GLN A 46 -11.38 -6.50 4.96
CA GLN A 46 -11.77 -7.34 3.82
C GLN A 46 -10.72 -7.35 2.71
N LEU A 47 -9.85 -6.33 2.66
CA LEU A 47 -8.73 -6.26 1.71
C LEU A 47 -7.69 -7.34 2.00
N PHE A 48 -7.68 -7.87 3.23
CA PHE A 48 -6.69 -8.80 3.76
C PHE A 48 -7.31 -10.13 4.23
N PRO A 49 -7.91 -10.93 3.34
CA PRO A 49 -8.64 -12.15 3.69
C PRO A 49 -7.76 -13.28 4.24
N PHE A 50 -6.44 -13.19 4.05
CA PHE A 50 -5.48 -14.14 4.62
C PHE A 50 -4.94 -13.67 5.99
N MET A 51 -5.27 -12.46 6.45
CA MET A 51 -4.88 -11.99 7.77
C MET A 51 -5.79 -12.62 8.84
N LYS A 52 -5.18 -13.34 9.76
CA LYS A 52 -5.87 -13.78 10.97
C LYS A 52 -5.82 -12.65 11.99
N PHE A 53 -6.93 -11.94 12.14
CA PHE A 53 -7.10 -10.97 13.22
C PHE A 53 -7.21 -11.74 14.54
N GLN A 54 -6.14 -11.79 15.31
CA GLN A 54 -6.15 -12.43 16.63
C GLN A 54 -6.94 -11.56 17.62
N GLN A 55 -7.74 -12.20 18.48
CA GLN A 55 -8.42 -11.50 19.59
C GLN A 55 -7.41 -11.02 20.65
N SER A 56 -6.26 -11.68 20.73
CA SER A 56 -5.16 -11.34 21.64
C SER A 56 -3.81 -11.51 20.94
N GLY A 57 -2.96 -10.49 21.00
CA GLY A 57 -1.61 -10.52 20.42
C GLY A 57 -1.52 -9.95 19.00
N LYS A 58 -0.28 -9.78 18.52
CA LYS A 58 0.01 -9.19 17.21
C LYS A 58 -0.09 -10.24 16.10
N SER A 59 -0.92 -9.99 15.09
CA SER A 59 -0.94 -10.80 13.87
C SER A 59 0.38 -10.67 13.09
N LYS A 60 1.02 -11.80 12.80
CA LYS A 60 2.25 -11.87 11.99
C LYS A 60 2.02 -11.37 10.56
N GLU A 61 0.82 -11.59 10.03
CA GLU A 61 0.43 -11.14 8.69
C GLU A 61 0.30 -9.62 8.63
N ILE A 62 -0.28 -9.00 9.68
CA ILE A 62 -0.33 -7.54 9.82
C ILE A 62 1.09 -6.96 9.94
N GLU A 63 1.94 -7.57 10.76
CA GLU A 63 3.34 -7.14 10.90
C GLU A 63 4.09 -7.21 9.57
N PHE A 64 3.96 -8.31 8.83
CA PHE A 64 4.59 -8.48 7.53
C PHE A 64 4.12 -7.44 6.51
N HIS A 65 2.80 -7.18 6.45
CA HIS A 65 2.27 -6.17 5.54
C HIS A 65 2.67 -4.75 5.94
N GLY A 66 2.68 -4.46 7.24
CA GLY A 66 3.21 -3.24 7.80
C GLY A 66 4.65 -2.98 7.39
N LEU A 67 5.51 -4.01 7.43
CA LEU A 67 6.90 -3.89 7.02
C LEU A 67 7.07 -3.61 5.52
N ARG A 68 6.30 -4.29 4.67
CA ARG A 68 6.27 -3.99 3.22
C ARG A 68 5.93 -2.53 2.95
N PHE A 69 5.01 -1.96 3.73
CA PHE A 69 4.71 -0.53 3.64
C PHE A 69 5.88 0.34 4.09
N MET A 70 6.50 0.04 5.24
CA MET A 70 7.65 0.83 5.70
C MET A 70 8.83 0.79 4.72
N GLN A 71 9.04 -0.30 4.00
CA GLN A 71 10.05 -0.41 2.92
C GLN A 71 9.78 0.55 1.74
N VAL A 72 8.51 0.83 1.43
CA VAL A 72 8.16 1.84 0.43
C VAL A 72 8.60 3.22 0.91
N LEU A 73 8.34 3.56 2.17
CA LEU A 73 8.80 4.84 2.74
C LEU A 73 10.32 4.93 2.82
N GLU A 74 11.00 3.83 3.16
CA GLU A 74 12.45 3.75 3.11
C GLU A 74 12.99 4.05 1.70
N SER A 75 12.35 3.48 0.68
CA SER A 75 12.71 3.72 -0.72
C SER A 75 12.56 5.20 -1.08
N VAL A 76 11.52 5.88 -0.56
CA VAL A 76 11.36 7.32 -0.73
C VAL A 76 12.53 8.08 -0.12
N VAL A 77 12.90 7.76 1.12
CA VAL A 77 14.02 8.43 1.81
C VAL A 77 15.35 8.23 1.08
N LYS A 78 15.59 7.02 0.55
CA LYS A 78 16.80 6.68 -0.22
C LYS A 78 16.89 7.39 -1.58
N THR A 79 15.77 7.87 -2.10
CA THR A 79 15.67 8.44 -3.46
C THR A 79 15.26 9.92 -3.45
N LEU A 80 15.37 10.61 -2.31
CA LEU A 80 15.05 12.04 -2.19
C LEU A 80 15.82 12.95 -3.17
N ASP A 81 16.98 12.51 -3.66
CA ASP A 81 17.79 13.23 -4.64
C ASP A 81 17.53 12.78 -6.09
N ASN A 82 16.78 11.69 -6.28
CA ASN A 82 16.34 11.20 -7.58
C ASN A 82 14.94 10.55 -7.49
N PRO A 83 13.90 11.35 -7.23
CA PRO A 83 12.57 10.84 -6.89
C PRO A 83 11.82 10.29 -8.11
N GLU A 84 12.31 10.51 -9.34
CA GLU A 84 11.75 9.88 -10.55
C GLU A 84 11.88 8.37 -10.56
N SER A 85 12.93 7.84 -9.93
CA SER A 85 13.17 6.40 -9.79
C SER A 85 12.04 5.64 -9.09
N LEU A 86 11.19 6.34 -8.33
CA LEU A 86 10.03 5.77 -7.64
C LEU A 86 8.77 5.66 -8.52
N ASN A 87 8.76 6.28 -9.71
CA ASN A 87 7.57 6.28 -10.57
C ASN A 87 7.09 4.85 -10.91
N PRO A 88 7.96 3.89 -11.29
CA PRO A 88 7.53 2.52 -11.59
C PRO A 88 6.96 1.80 -10.36
N LEU A 89 7.58 1.97 -9.18
CA LEU A 89 7.10 1.41 -7.92
C LEU A 89 5.69 1.92 -7.61
N CYS A 90 5.48 3.24 -7.70
CA CYS A 90 4.19 3.86 -7.44
C CYS A 90 3.11 3.43 -8.43
N ASP A 91 3.45 3.32 -9.72
CA ASP A 91 2.50 2.86 -10.74
C ASP A 91 2.03 1.43 -10.45
N ASN A 92 2.98 0.52 -10.16
CA ASN A 92 2.66 -0.86 -9.83
C ASN A 92 1.79 -0.98 -8.57
N LEU A 93 2.17 -0.27 -7.49
CA LEU A 93 1.36 -0.23 -6.26
C LEU A 93 -0.03 0.36 -6.53
N GLY A 94 -0.13 1.38 -7.38
CA GLY A 94 -1.39 1.96 -7.83
C GLY A 94 -2.30 0.92 -8.50
N ARG A 95 -1.77 0.16 -9.45
CA ARG A 95 -2.52 -0.89 -10.15
C ARG A 95 -2.99 -1.99 -9.21
N VAL A 96 -2.17 -2.39 -8.24
CA VAL A 96 -2.56 -3.33 -7.18
C VAL A 96 -3.81 -2.83 -6.44
N HIS A 97 -3.83 -1.55 -6.05
CA HIS A 97 -5.00 -0.97 -5.39
C HIS A 97 -6.21 -0.82 -6.32
N GLY A 98 -6.00 -0.62 -7.63
CA GLY A 98 -7.06 -0.64 -8.63
C GLY A 98 -7.78 -1.99 -8.66
N ARG A 99 -7.02 -3.09 -8.68
CA ARG A 99 -7.57 -4.45 -8.57
C ARG A 99 -8.32 -4.68 -7.26
N LEU A 100 -7.81 -4.16 -6.15
CA LEU A 100 -8.47 -4.26 -4.85
C LEU A 100 -9.77 -3.44 -4.78
N SER A 101 -9.90 -2.37 -5.56
CA SER A 101 -11.12 -1.56 -5.62
C SER A 101 -12.30 -2.37 -6.13
N GLU A 102 -12.08 -3.16 -7.18
CA GLU A 102 -13.09 -3.99 -7.82
C GLU A 102 -13.34 -5.29 -7.03
N SER A 103 -12.25 -5.98 -6.65
CA SER A 103 -12.36 -7.31 -6.04
C SER A 103 -12.72 -7.30 -4.55
N ARG A 104 -12.35 -6.23 -3.81
CA ARG A 104 -12.42 -6.19 -2.34
C ARG A 104 -12.84 -4.83 -1.79
N GLY A 105 -13.39 -3.96 -2.62
CA GLY A 105 -13.99 -2.70 -2.17
C GLY A 105 -12.97 -1.68 -1.62
N PHE A 106 -11.73 -1.67 -2.10
CA PHE A 106 -10.82 -0.56 -1.78
C PHE A 106 -11.38 0.77 -2.31
N ARG A 107 -11.54 1.78 -1.45
CA ARG A 107 -12.08 3.09 -1.80
C ARG A 107 -11.06 4.21 -1.62
N THR A 108 -11.29 5.32 -2.31
CA THR A 108 -10.41 6.49 -2.28
C THR A 108 -10.25 7.13 -0.89
N HIS A 109 -11.24 6.99 -0.01
CA HIS A 109 -11.16 7.53 1.35
C HIS A 109 -10.12 6.80 2.22
N HIS A 110 -9.83 5.52 1.94
CA HIS A 110 -8.80 4.76 2.66
C HIS A 110 -7.41 5.41 2.57
N TRP A 111 -7.11 6.11 1.47
CA TRP A 111 -5.87 6.89 1.33
C TRP A 111 -5.73 7.95 2.43
N GLY A 112 -6.84 8.61 2.79
CA GLY A 112 -6.85 9.63 3.83
C GLY A 112 -6.65 9.01 5.21
N VAL A 113 -7.38 7.94 5.52
CA VAL A 113 -7.22 7.18 6.79
C VAL A 113 -5.76 6.75 6.98
N PHE A 114 -5.16 6.22 5.92
CA PHE A 114 -3.76 5.79 5.93
C PHE A 114 -2.78 6.95 6.19
N ILE A 115 -2.97 8.12 5.57
CA ILE A 115 -2.13 9.30 5.83
C ILE A 115 -2.21 9.67 7.32
N GLU A 116 -3.42 9.82 7.86
CA GLU A 116 -3.59 10.30 9.23
C GLU A 116 -3.05 9.30 10.26
N CYS A 117 -3.31 8.00 10.08
CA CYS A 117 -2.76 6.96 10.97
C CYS A 117 -1.23 6.95 10.93
N THR A 118 -0.62 7.06 9.75
CA THR A 118 0.83 7.10 9.61
C THR A 118 1.42 8.32 10.33
N LEU A 119 0.87 9.51 10.08
CA LEU A 119 1.37 10.75 10.68
C LEU A 119 1.18 10.80 12.19
N PHE A 120 0.08 10.24 12.72
CA PHE A 120 -0.14 10.12 14.15
C PHE A 120 0.99 9.32 14.80
N HIS A 121 1.31 8.14 14.26
CA HIS A 121 2.36 7.29 14.82
C HIS A 121 3.77 7.85 14.61
N PHE A 122 4.03 8.50 13.47
CA PHE A 122 5.30 9.18 13.24
C PHE A 122 5.51 10.30 14.26
N ARG A 123 4.47 11.12 14.50
CA ARG A 123 4.52 12.17 15.52
C ARG A 123 4.79 11.61 16.90
N LYS A 124 4.09 10.53 17.27
CA LYS A 124 4.26 9.85 18.56
C LYS A 124 5.72 9.40 18.77
N VAL A 125 6.30 8.70 17.79
CA VAL A 125 7.69 8.22 17.89
C VAL A 125 8.69 9.37 17.91
N LEU A 126 8.54 10.34 17.00
CA LEU A 126 9.48 11.46 16.90
C LEU A 126 9.41 12.39 18.12
N SER A 127 8.25 12.57 18.76
CA SER A 127 8.12 13.40 19.97
C SER A 127 8.93 12.90 21.18
N GLN A 128 9.38 11.64 21.14
CA GLN A 128 10.19 11.01 22.18
C GLN A 128 11.70 11.16 21.93
N ASP A 129 12.10 11.62 20.74
CA ASP A 129 13.51 11.83 20.39
C ASP A 129 13.99 13.21 20.84
N SER A 130 15.22 13.30 21.33
CA SER A 130 15.76 14.54 21.90
C SER A 130 15.87 15.69 20.89
N TYR A 131 16.06 15.39 19.60
CA TYR A 131 16.12 16.41 18.55
C TYR A 131 14.71 16.86 18.12
N PHE A 132 13.79 15.92 17.98
CA PHE A 132 12.43 16.15 17.47
C PHE A 132 11.40 16.50 18.56
N HIS A 133 11.72 16.40 19.84
CA HIS A 133 10.80 16.76 20.94
C HIS A 133 10.36 18.23 20.91
N ARG A 134 11.16 19.13 20.34
CA ARG A 134 10.80 20.55 20.19
C ARG A 134 9.64 20.69 19.19
N MET A 135 8.55 21.35 19.61
CA MET A 135 7.31 21.52 18.84
C MET A 135 7.54 22.02 17.40
N GLU A 136 8.36 23.05 17.21
CA GLU A 136 8.67 23.60 15.88
C GLU A 136 9.30 22.56 14.95
N THR A 137 10.33 21.84 15.44
CA THR A 137 11.00 20.78 14.69
C THR A 137 10.04 19.63 14.38
N LEU A 138 9.21 19.25 15.35
CA LEU A 138 8.22 18.19 15.22
C LEU A 138 7.17 18.53 14.16
N ASP A 139 6.63 19.75 14.20
CA ASP A 139 5.63 20.20 13.25
C ASP A 139 6.21 20.28 11.83
N LYS A 140 7.42 20.83 11.69
CA LYS A 140 8.12 20.90 10.40
C LYS A 140 8.31 19.50 9.80
N VAL A 141 8.81 18.54 10.58
CA VAL A 141 9.05 17.19 10.05
C VAL A 141 7.75 16.44 9.73
N ILE A 142 6.68 16.65 10.50
CA ILE A 142 5.38 16.03 10.25
C ILE A 142 4.70 16.64 9.01
N ILE A 143 4.85 17.94 8.77
CA ILE A 143 4.41 18.60 7.52
C ILE A 143 5.16 17.99 6.32
N ASN A 144 6.47 17.79 6.43
CA ASN A 144 7.27 17.17 5.37
C ASN A 144 6.79 15.75 5.06
N TRP A 145 6.59 14.92 6.08
CA TRP A 145 6.03 13.56 5.91
C TRP A 145 4.63 13.57 5.31
N ARG A 146 3.78 14.52 5.71
CA ARG A 146 2.43 14.68 5.13
C ARG A 146 2.51 14.98 3.64
N THR A 147 3.43 15.85 3.24
CA THR A 147 3.68 16.16 1.82
C THR A 147 4.19 14.93 1.07
N ILE A 148 5.16 14.20 1.62
CA ILE A 148 5.67 12.94 1.02
C ILE A 148 4.54 11.94 0.80
N LEU A 149 3.73 11.64 1.83
CA LEU A 149 2.64 10.66 1.73
C LEU A 149 1.61 11.08 0.67
N ARG A 150 1.26 12.37 0.62
CA ARG A 150 0.36 12.91 -0.42
C ARG A 150 0.94 12.76 -1.81
N LEU A 151 2.24 13.01 -2.00
CA LEU A 151 2.91 12.85 -3.29
C LEU A 151 2.99 11.39 -3.72
N LEU A 152 3.32 10.49 -2.79
CA LEU A 152 3.33 9.04 -3.02
C LEU A 152 1.95 8.57 -3.50
N ILE A 153 0.89 8.92 -2.77
CA ILE A 153 -0.49 8.55 -3.11
C ILE A 153 -0.92 9.21 -4.42
N LYS A 154 -0.54 10.46 -4.69
CA LYS A 154 -0.82 11.12 -5.98
C LYS A 154 -0.23 10.33 -7.14
N GLN A 155 1.00 9.83 -7.01
CA GLN A 155 1.63 8.99 -8.02
C GLN A 155 0.95 7.62 -8.14
N MET A 156 0.63 6.98 -7.02
CA MET A 156 -0.11 5.70 -7.01
C MET A 156 -1.49 5.83 -7.65
N LYS A 157 -2.19 6.96 -7.48
CA LYS A 157 -3.48 7.23 -8.13
C LYS A 157 -3.41 7.19 -9.65
N ARG A 158 -2.24 7.43 -10.27
CA ARG A 158 -2.06 7.31 -11.73
C ARG A 158 -2.19 5.85 -12.18
N GLY A 159 -1.47 4.93 -11.51
CA GLY A 159 -1.56 3.50 -11.78
C GLY A 159 -2.93 2.93 -11.43
N PHE A 160 -3.52 3.40 -10.32
CA PHE A 160 -4.88 3.06 -9.90
C PHE A 160 -5.91 3.40 -10.98
N ASN A 161 -5.92 4.66 -11.44
CA ASN A 161 -6.87 5.11 -12.46
C ASN A 161 -6.67 4.40 -13.80
N THR A 162 -5.42 4.09 -14.17
CA THR A 162 -5.12 3.31 -15.37
C THR A 162 -5.71 1.89 -15.28
N ASP A 163 -5.54 1.21 -14.14
CA ASP A 163 -6.10 -0.13 -13.94
C ASP A 163 -7.64 -0.13 -14.01
N ILE A 164 -8.29 0.84 -13.37
CA ILE A 164 -9.75 1.00 -13.40
C ILE A 164 -10.25 1.23 -14.84
N LYS A 165 -9.62 2.15 -15.59
CA LYS A 165 -10.00 2.44 -16.99
C LYS A 165 -9.84 1.22 -17.89
N ASN A 166 -8.72 0.51 -17.78
CA ASN A 166 -8.46 -0.67 -18.60
C ASN A 166 -9.53 -1.76 -18.35
N ARG A 167 -9.92 -1.96 -17.09
CA ARG A 167 -10.96 -2.92 -16.72
C ARG A 167 -12.34 -2.52 -17.23
N GLN A 168 -12.68 -1.24 -17.14
CA GLN A 168 -13.94 -0.74 -17.69
C GLN A 168 -14.00 -0.98 -19.21
N ALA A 169 -12.94 -0.62 -19.93
CA ALA A 169 -12.85 -0.86 -21.37
C ALA A 169 -12.97 -2.34 -21.73
N SER A 170 -12.36 -3.24 -20.95
CA SER A 170 -12.50 -4.70 -21.17
C SER A 170 -13.94 -5.19 -20.97
N ARG A 171 -14.67 -4.68 -19.97
CA ARG A 171 -16.07 -5.02 -19.74
C ARG A 171 -16.97 -4.52 -20.88
N ASP A 172 -16.77 -3.27 -21.30
CA ASP A 172 -17.55 -2.66 -22.39
C ASP A 172 -17.38 -3.45 -23.71
N LEU A 173 -16.16 -3.95 -23.97
CA LEU A 173 -15.89 -4.82 -25.13
C LEU A 173 -16.59 -6.18 -25.03
N GLU A 174 -16.61 -6.81 -23.85
CA GLU A 174 -17.32 -8.07 -23.63
C GLU A 174 -18.84 -7.91 -23.80
N ASP A 175 -19.41 -6.82 -23.29
CA ASP A 175 -20.85 -6.55 -23.39
C ASP A 175 -21.26 -6.22 -24.83
N ASN A 176 -20.45 -5.47 -25.57
CA ASN A 176 -20.67 -5.22 -27.00
C ASN A 176 -20.61 -6.50 -27.84
N ASN A 177 -19.67 -7.41 -27.52
CA ASN A 177 -19.58 -8.70 -28.20
C ASN A 177 -20.80 -9.59 -27.91
N LYS A 178 -21.32 -9.60 -26.67
CA LYS A 178 -22.55 -10.33 -26.31
C LYS A 178 -23.80 -9.72 -26.97
N ALA A 179 -23.90 -8.40 -27.06
CA ALA A 179 -25.00 -7.73 -27.75
C ALA A 179 -25.00 -8.05 -29.25
N SER A 180 -23.82 -8.10 -29.87
CA SER A 180 -23.63 -8.43 -31.28
C SER A 180 -23.96 -9.89 -31.61
N THR A 181 -23.67 -10.83 -30.71
CA THR A 181 -24.05 -12.25 -30.89
C THR A 181 -25.53 -12.52 -30.61
N SER A 182 -26.19 -11.70 -29.77
CA SER A 182 -27.63 -11.82 -29.49
C SER A 182 -28.57 -11.22 -30.56
N SER A 183 -28.04 -10.46 -31.52
CA SER A 183 -28.81 -9.80 -32.60
C SER A 183 -28.80 -10.54 -33.94
N SER A 184 -28.21 -11.73 -34.00
CA SER A 184 -28.33 -12.63 -35.16
C SER A 184 -29.53 -13.57 -34.98
N PRO A 185 -30.50 -13.63 -35.91
CA PRO A 185 -31.58 -14.60 -35.83
C PRO A 185 -31.00 -15.99 -36.12
N ILE A 186 -30.92 -16.84 -35.10
CA ILE A 186 -30.50 -18.24 -35.22
C ILE A 186 -31.67 -19.07 -35.75
N SER A 187 -31.54 -19.56 -36.97
CA SER A 187 -32.25 -20.74 -37.46
C SER A 187 -31.84 -21.95 -36.62
N GLN A 188 -32.84 -22.66 -36.12
CA GLN A 188 -32.72 -23.84 -35.27
C GLN A 188 -31.99 -24.99 -35.98
N GLU A 189 -31.02 -25.60 -35.32
CA GLU A 189 -30.88 -27.05 -35.32
C GLU A 189 -30.19 -27.53 -34.04
N SER A 190 -30.84 -28.49 -33.40
CA SER A 190 -30.54 -29.08 -32.11
C SER A 190 -29.53 -30.23 -32.22
N CYS A 191 -28.61 -30.37 -31.26
CA CYS A 191 -28.24 -31.68 -30.71
C CYS A 191 -27.51 -31.56 -29.36
N SER A 192 -28.02 -32.32 -28.40
CA SER A 192 -27.59 -32.45 -27.00
C SER A 192 -26.24 -33.19 -26.87
N LEU A 193 -25.48 -32.91 -25.79
CA LEU A 193 -24.95 -33.91 -24.83
C LEU A 193 -24.04 -33.28 -23.74
N ALA A 194 -24.46 -33.51 -22.49
CA ALA A 194 -23.71 -33.74 -21.24
C ALA A 194 -22.55 -32.81 -20.76
N VAL A 195 -22.75 -32.32 -19.53
CA VAL A 195 -21.79 -31.76 -18.53
C VAL A 195 -21.82 -32.78 -17.36
N PRO A 196 -20.74 -33.08 -16.58
CA PRO A 196 -20.02 -32.10 -15.76
C PRO A 196 -18.52 -32.31 -15.46
N GLY A 197 -17.81 -31.21 -15.19
CA GLY A 197 -16.45 -31.21 -14.65
C GLY A 197 -16.07 -29.85 -14.06
N CYS A 198 -16.34 -29.67 -12.77
CA CYS A 198 -16.04 -28.49 -11.97
C CYS A 198 -14.56 -28.43 -11.56
N GLY A 199 -13.99 -27.22 -11.61
CA GLY A 199 -13.08 -26.74 -10.56
C GLY A 199 -11.58 -26.84 -10.83
N SER A 200 -10.96 -25.72 -11.22
CA SER A 200 -9.75 -25.20 -10.56
C SER A 200 -9.44 -23.79 -11.08
N MET A 201 -9.94 -22.76 -10.38
CA MET A 201 -9.39 -21.42 -10.54
C MET A 201 -8.12 -21.35 -9.69
N MET A 202 -6.97 -21.39 -10.35
CA MET A 202 -5.69 -21.12 -9.70
C MET A 202 -5.71 -19.72 -9.10
N SER A 203 -5.74 -19.69 -7.76
CA SER A 203 -5.62 -18.51 -6.94
C SER A 203 -4.21 -17.95 -7.08
N GLN A 204 -4.02 -16.96 -7.97
CA GLN A 204 -2.77 -16.22 -8.04
C GLN A 204 -2.67 -15.33 -6.80
N SER A 205 -1.89 -15.79 -5.83
CA SER A 205 -1.42 -14.97 -4.73
C SER A 205 -0.73 -13.72 -5.33
N LEU A 206 -1.31 -12.54 -5.11
CA LEU A 206 -0.76 -11.26 -5.56
C LEU A 206 0.51 -10.96 -4.74
N THR A 207 1.60 -11.63 -5.09
CA THR A 207 2.94 -11.33 -4.59
C THR A 207 3.41 -10.04 -5.25
N LEU A 208 3.50 -8.97 -4.45
CA LEU A 208 4.29 -7.80 -4.82
C LEU A 208 5.72 -8.28 -5.15
N PRO A 209 6.39 -7.69 -6.16
CA PRO A 209 7.75 -8.06 -6.51
C PRO A 209 8.63 -8.08 -5.25
N THR A 210 9.40 -9.16 -5.11
CA THR A 210 10.29 -9.38 -3.98
C THR A 210 11.35 -8.28 -3.95
N ILE A 211 11.19 -7.30 -3.06
CA ILE A 211 12.31 -6.46 -2.64
C ILE A 211 13.14 -7.31 -1.68
N ASN A 212 14.40 -7.51 -2.04
CA ASN A 212 15.37 -8.41 -1.40
C ASN A 212 15.40 -8.25 0.14
N ASN A 213 15.09 -9.31 0.87
CA ASN A 213 14.71 -9.27 2.29
C ASN A 213 15.87 -9.56 3.26
N ASN A 214 17.13 -9.43 2.81
CA ASN A 214 18.28 -10.01 3.52
C ASN A 214 18.87 -9.18 4.68
N ASN A 215 18.32 -8.02 5.04
CA ASN A 215 18.99 -7.12 6.00
C ASN A 215 18.37 -6.99 7.42
N TYR A 216 17.27 -7.67 7.74
CA TYR A 216 16.64 -7.54 9.08
C TYR A 216 16.77 -8.79 9.95
N ARG A 217 17.99 -9.38 9.99
CA ARG A 217 18.33 -10.45 10.94
C ARG A 217 19.64 -10.16 11.67
N LYS A 218 19.75 -9.00 12.33
CA LYS A 218 20.72 -8.79 13.42
C LYS A 218 20.12 -7.84 14.45
N GLY A 219 19.89 -8.33 15.66
CA GLY A 219 19.61 -7.47 16.81
C GLY A 219 18.64 -8.02 17.85
N SER A 220 18.86 -9.24 18.36
CA SER A 220 18.44 -9.61 19.72
C SER A 220 19.00 -10.98 20.08
N ASP A 221 20.29 -11.05 20.39
CA ASP A 221 20.74 -12.08 21.33
C ASP A 221 21.98 -11.60 22.08
N SER A 222 21.75 -10.99 23.23
CA SER A 222 22.75 -10.83 24.28
C SER A 222 22.04 -10.58 25.61
N ARG A 223 21.56 -11.67 26.22
CA ARG A 223 21.55 -11.86 27.68
C ARG A 223 21.07 -13.27 28.02
N ARG A 224 22.00 -14.12 28.43
CA ARG A 224 21.87 -15.03 29.57
C ARG A 224 23.25 -15.52 29.99
N GLU A 225 23.52 -15.26 31.27
CA GLU A 225 24.53 -15.82 32.17
C GLU A 225 26.00 -15.42 31.96
#